data_AF-A0A7Y2E6D2-F1
#
_entry.id   AF-A0A7Y2E6D2-F1
#
_cell.length_a   1.000
_cell.length_b   1.000
_cell.length_c   1.000
_cell.angle_alpha   90.00
_cell.angle_beta   90.00
_cell.angle_gamma   90.00
#
_symmetry.space_group_name_H-M   'P 1'
#
loop_
_entity.id
_entity.type
_entity.pdbx_description
1 polymer ?
#
loop_
_entity_poly.entity_id
_entity_poly.type
_entity_poly.pdbx_seq_one_letter_code
_entity_poly.pdbx_strand_id
1 'polypeptide(L)'
;MKPFAFRLERLLKLRRQQVRERRRELGVVLSEERQFEEKCRVALEHLRRCQNQSSDGGEATIGAMRNRMLTTEAAEAVLNEARNKLSRVQERVLVCREAYQVAFRDAEVLEKLYRKNRESWKVELTREEQKELDRISQQIRSQRGDR
;
A
#
# COMPACT_ATOMS: atom_id res chain seq x y z
N MET A 1 21.01 -16.98 31.14
CA MET A 1 20.85 -17.19 29.68
C MET A 1 20.81 -15.83 28.99
N LYS A 2 21.48 -15.65 27.85
CA LYS A 2 21.51 -14.36 27.15
C LYS A 2 20.24 -14.18 26.31
N PRO A 3 19.57 -13.01 26.35
CA PRO A 3 18.40 -12.76 25.52
C PRO A 3 18.77 -12.67 24.04
N PHE A 4 17.81 -12.99 23.16
CA PHE A 4 17.98 -12.80 21.72
C PHE A 4 18.16 -11.33 21.38
N ALA A 5 19.23 -11.01 20.65
CA ALA A 5 19.49 -9.67 20.15
C ALA A 5 19.69 -9.70 18.63
N PHE A 6 18.86 -8.96 17.90
CA PHE A 6 19.01 -8.82 16.45
C PHE A 6 19.70 -7.51 16.12
N ARG A 7 20.93 -7.58 15.58
CA ARG A 7 21.75 -6.39 15.27
C ARG A 7 21.05 -5.35 14.38
N LEU A 8 20.12 -5.78 13.52
CA LEU A 8 19.38 -4.91 12.60
C LEU A 8 17.95 -4.60 13.07
N GLU A 9 17.64 -4.76 14.36
CA GLU A 9 16.27 -4.55 14.87
C GLU A 9 15.78 -3.12 14.67
N ARG A 10 16.62 -2.12 14.93
CA ARG A 10 16.28 -0.72 14.70
C ARG A 10 15.98 -0.43 13.23
N LEU A 11 16.77 -1.01 12.33
CA LEU A 11 16.56 -0.89 10.88
C LEU A 11 15.26 -1.57 10.45
N LEU A 12 14.96 -2.76 10.98
CA LEU A 12 13.70 -3.46 10.72
C LEU A 12 12.48 -2.63 11.17
N LYS A 13 12.55 -2.01 12.37
CA LYS A 13 11.50 -1.11 12.86
C LYS A 13 11.30 0.08 11.93
N LEU A 14 12.39 0.70 11.47
CA LEU A 14 12.35 1.82 10.53
C LEU A 14 11.71 1.42 9.20
N ARG A 15 12.10 0.28 8.61
CA ARG A 15 11.51 -0.21 7.35
C ARG A 15 10.04 -0.55 7.49
N ARG A 16 9.62 -1.15 8.61
CA ARG A 16 8.19 -1.39 8.90
C ARG A 16 7.39 -0.10 9.05
N GLN A 17 7.99 0.95 9.59
CA GLN A 17 7.35 2.27 9.63
C GLN A 17 7.21 2.84 8.22
N GLN A 18 8.28 2.81 7.41
CA GLN A 18 8.26 3.27 6.03
C GLN A 18 7.20 2.54 5.18
N VAL A 19 7.05 1.22 5.34
CA VAL A 19 5.97 0.46 4.67
C VAL A 19 4.59 0.96 5.07
N ARG A 20 4.38 1.25 6.37
CA ARG A 20 3.09 1.79 6.85
C ARG A 20 2.81 3.18 6.29
N GLU A 21 3.82 4.04 6.20
CA GLU A 21 3.72 5.37 5.60
C GLU A 21 3.39 5.27 4.10
N ARG A 22 4.14 4.49 3.32
CA ARG A 22 3.87 4.28 1.89
C ARG A 22 2.50 3.66 1.63
N ARG A 23 2.03 2.75 2.49
CA ARG A 23 0.69 2.19 2.41
C ARG A 23 -0.39 3.24 2.64
N ARG A 24 -0.19 4.15 3.61
CA ARG A 24 -1.12 5.26 3.87
C ARG A 24 -1.16 6.22 2.68
N GLU A 25 0.00 6.61 2.16
CA GLU A 25 0.10 7.45 0.96
C GLU A 25 -0.65 6.82 -0.22
N LEU A 26 -0.39 5.55 -0.52
CA LEU A 26 -1.10 4.82 -1.57
C LEU A 26 -2.61 4.81 -1.33
N GLY A 27 -3.06 4.61 -0.09
CA GLY A 27 -4.47 4.67 0.28
C GLY A 27 -5.12 6.03 0.00
N VAL A 28 -4.40 7.13 0.26
CA VAL A 28 -4.87 8.49 -0.05
C VAL A 28 -5.01 8.67 -1.56
N VAL A 29 -3.99 8.30 -2.35
CA VAL A 29 -4.03 8.49 -3.81
C VAL A 29 -5.10 7.62 -4.47
N LEU A 30 -5.30 6.37 -4.00
CA LEU A 30 -6.41 5.52 -4.47
C LEU A 30 -7.79 6.10 -4.12
N SER A 31 -7.91 6.78 -2.97
CA SER A 31 -9.16 7.48 -2.64
C SER A 31 -9.39 8.67 -3.56
N GLU A 32 -8.34 9.44 -3.89
CA GLU A 32 -8.40 10.54 -4.86
C GLU A 32 -8.77 10.02 -6.26
N GLU A 33 -8.21 8.89 -6.69
CA GLU A 33 -8.53 8.26 -7.99
C GLU A 33 -10.02 7.99 -8.11
N ARG A 34 -10.61 7.29 -7.12
CA ARG A 34 -12.05 7.00 -7.07
C ARG A 34 -12.91 8.26 -7.11
N GLN A 35 -12.48 9.32 -6.43
CA GLN A 35 -13.19 10.60 -6.46
C GLN A 35 -13.19 11.22 -7.86
N PHE A 36 -12.09 11.11 -8.61
CA PHE A 36 -12.03 11.64 -9.97
C PHE A 36 -12.70 10.73 -11.01
N GLU A 37 -12.70 9.42 -10.81
CA GLU A 37 -13.52 8.48 -11.59
C GLU A 37 -15.01 8.85 -11.47
N GLU A 38 -15.47 9.10 -10.25
CA GLU A 38 -16.85 9.52 -9.99
C GLU A 38 -17.17 10.87 -10.64
N LYS A 39 -16.27 11.86 -10.54
CA LYS A 39 -16.43 13.15 -11.22
C LYS A 39 -16.49 12.99 -12.74
N CYS A 40 -15.68 12.12 -13.33
CA CYS A 40 -15.73 11.82 -14.76
C CYS A 40 -17.07 11.18 -15.14
N ARG A 41 -17.59 10.25 -14.31
CA ARG A 41 -18.89 9.62 -14.53
C ARG A 41 -20.01 10.66 -14.52
N VAL A 42 -20.07 11.50 -13.50
CA VAL A 42 -21.09 12.56 -13.38
C VAL A 42 -21.00 13.56 -14.53
N ALA A 43 -19.79 13.99 -14.92
CA ALA A 43 -19.59 14.90 -16.04
C ALA A 43 -20.03 14.27 -17.38
N LEU A 44 -19.76 12.98 -17.57
CA LEU A 44 -20.20 12.25 -18.76
C LEU A 44 -21.73 12.12 -18.82
N GLU A 45 -22.38 11.83 -17.70
CA GLU A 45 -23.84 11.81 -17.61
C GLU A 45 -24.45 13.18 -17.91
N HIS A 46 -23.85 14.25 -17.37
CA HIS A 46 -24.27 15.62 -17.65
C HIS A 46 -24.15 15.96 -19.15
N LEU A 47 -23.02 15.63 -19.78
CA LEU A 47 -22.83 15.82 -21.22
C LEU A 47 -23.89 15.07 -22.04
N ARG A 48 -24.17 13.80 -21.70
CA ARG A 48 -25.23 13.02 -22.36
C ARG A 48 -26.60 13.68 -22.22
N ARG A 49 -26.92 14.26 -21.06
CA ARG A 49 -28.18 15.01 -20.87
C ARG A 49 -28.24 16.24 -21.76
N CYS A 50 -27.16 17.02 -21.86
CA CYS A 50 -27.09 18.19 -22.75
C CYS A 50 -27.25 17.79 -24.23
N GLN A 51 -26.63 16.68 -24.64
CA GLN A 51 -26.75 16.14 -26.00
C GLN A 51 -28.18 15.66 -26.31
N ASN A 52 -28.82 14.93 -25.38
CA ASN A 52 -30.19 14.43 -25.56
C ASN A 52 -31.23 15.58 -25.59
N GLN A 53 -31.03 16.64 -24.80
CA GLN A 53 -31.87 17.84 -24.86
C GLN A 53 -31.72 18.59 -26.20
N SER A 54 -30.61 18.39 -26.90
CA SER A 54 -30.36 18.99 -28.21
C SER A 54 -31.08 18.25 -29.33
N SER A 55 -31.35 16.95 -29.18
CA SER A 55 -32.04 16.10 -30.17
C SER A 55 -33.58 16.15 -30.12
N ASP A 56 -34.17 16.59 -29.00
CA ASP A 56 -35.62 16.51 -28.75
C ASP A 56 -36.45 17.72 -29.24
N GLY A 57 -35.86 18.67 -29.99
CA GLY A 57 -36.53 19.92 -30.35
C GLY A 57 -36.98 20.00 -31.81
N GLY A 58 -38.29 20.18 -32.04
CA GLY A 58 -38.82 20.77 -33.27
C GLY A 58 -38.28 22.18 -33.55
N GLU A 59 -38.82 22.90 -34.54
CA GLU A 59 -38.32 24.20 -35.05
C GLU A 59 -37.75 25.11 -33.94
N ALA A 60 -36.43 25.04 -33.75
CA ALA A 60 -35.73 25.80 -32.74
C ALA A 60 -35.27 27.13 -33.34
N THR A 61 -35.35 28.22 -32.58
CA THR A 61 -34.79 29.50 -33.01
C THR A 61 -33.26 29.44 -33.05
N ILE A 62 -32.63 30.26 -33.91
CA ILE A 62 -31.17 30.35 -34.02
C ILE A 62 -30.51 30.60 -32.65
N GLY A 63 -31.13 31.43 -31.79
CA GLY A 63 -30.65 31.68 -30.44
C GLY A 63 -30.69 30.45 -29.53
N ALA A 64 -31.75 29.64 -29.62
CA ALA A 64 -31.86 28.39 -28.86
C ALA A 64 -30.82 27.36 -29.30
N MET A 65 -30.52 27.27 -30.61
CA MET A 65 -29.45 26.40 -31.12
C MET A 65 -28.08 26.82 -30.60
N ARG A 66 -27.76 28.13 -30.64
CA ARG A 66 -26.49 28.65 -30.12
C ARG A 66 -26.32 28.38 -28.63
N ASN A 67 -27.37 28.57 -27.84
CA ASN A 67 -27.33 28.28 -26.40
C ASN A 67 -27.09 26.79 -26.12
N ARG A 68 -27.70 25.89 -26.90
CA ARG A 68 -27.45 24.44 -26.80
C ARG A 68 -26.00 24.07 -27.13
N MET A 69 -25.43 24.66 -28.17
CA MET A 69 -24.01 24.44 -28.51
C MET A 69 -23.08 24.88 -27.37
N LEU A 70 -23.31 26.07 -26.81
CA LEU A 70 -22.51 26.58 -25.69
C LEU A 70 -22.62 25.71 -24.44
N THR A 71 -23.80 25.17 -24.13
CA THR A 71 -23.95 24.28 -22.97
C THR A 71 -23.28 22.92 -23.19
N THR A 72 -23.34 22.38 -24.41
CA THR A 72 -22.60 21.15 -24.74
C THR A 72 -21.09 21.35 -24.69
N GLU A 73 -20.56 22.44 -25.25
CA GLU A 73 -19.13 22.78 -25.21
C GLU A 73 -18.64 22.97 -23.76
N ALA A 74 -19.42 23.65 -22.93
CA ALA A 74 -19.12 23.80 -21.50
C ALA A 74 -19.09 22.45 -20.77
N ALA A 75 -20.05 21.55 -21.06
CA ALA A 75 -20.08 20.22 -20.48
C ALA A 75 -18.89 19.35 -20.93
N GLU A 76 -18.48 19.45 -22.19
CA GLU A 76 -17.27 18.78 -22.72
C GLU A 76 -16.00 19.30 -22.05
N ALA A 77 -15.88 20.62 -21.86
CA ALA A 77 -14.75 21.21 -21.16
C ALA A 77 -14.60 20.67 -19.73
N VAL A 78 -15.72 20.56 -18.99
CA VAL A 78 -15.74 19.98 -17.64
C VAL A 78 -15.33 18.51 -17.65
N LEU A 79 -15.82 17.71 -18.60
CA LEU A 79 -15.43 16.31 -18.73
C LEU A 79 -13.94 16.15 -19.04
N ASN A 80 -13.41 16.97 -19.93
CA ASN A 80 -11.99 16.95 -20.29
C ASN A 80 -11.11 17.36 -19.11
N GLU A 81 -11.51 18.36 -18.33
CA GLU A 81 -10.81 18.74 -17.10
C GLU A 81 -10.80 17.59 -16.09
N ALA A 82 -11.94 16.92 -15.87
CA ALA A 82 -12.04 15.78 -14.97
C ALA A 82 -11.15 14.62 -15.42
N ARG A 83 -11.11 14.31 -16.73
CA ARG A 83 -10.24 13.27 -17.31
C ARG A 83 -8.76 13.60 -17.16
N ASN A 84 -8.38 14.85 -17.39
CA ASN A 84 -7.00 15.29 -17.20
C ASN A 84 -6.56 15.14 -15.73
N LYS A 85 -7.44 15.48 -14.79
CA LYS A 85 -7.19 15.26 -13.36
C LYS A 85 -7.10 13.78 -13.00
N LEU A 86 -7.98 12.94 -13.56
CA LEU A 86 -7.94 11.49 -13.36
C LEU A 86 -6.61 10.89 -13.86
N SER A 87 -6.18 11.24 -15.07
CA SER A 87 -4.91 10.78 -15.65
C SER A 87 -3.70 11.13 -14.78
N ARG A 88 -3.62 12.36 -14.26
CA ARG A 88 -2.54 12.76 -13.33
C ARG A 88 -2.56 11.98 -12.02
N VAL A 89 -3.75 11.64 -11.52
CA VAL A 89 -3.88 10.83 -10.31
C VAL A 89 -3.48 9.39 -10.57
N GLN A 90 -3.85 8.81 -11.72
CA GLN A 90 -3.44 7.47 -12.14
C GLN A 90 -1.91 7.35 -12.25
N GLU A 91 -1.23 8.35 -12.80
CA GLU A 91 0.23 8.41 -12.80
C GLU A 91 0.81 8.39 -11.38
N ARG A 92 0.22 9.17 -10.46
CA ARG A 92 0.61 9.16 -9.04
C ARG A 92 0.36 7.81 -8.37
N VAL A 93 -0.73 7.11 -8.71
CA VAL A 93 -1.02 5.76 -8.20
C VAL A 93 0.12 4.81 -8.57
N LEU A 94 0.60 4.86 -9.81
CA LEU A 94 1.71 4.02 -10.27
C LEU A 94 2.98 4.29 -9.45
N VAL A 95 3.36 5.56 -9.30
CA VAL A 95 4.54 5.94 -8.51
C VAL A 95 4.42 5.49 -7.06
N CYS A 96 3.27 5.72 -6.41
CA CYS A 96 3.04 5.30 -5.03
C CYS A 96 3.04 3.77 -4.88
N ARG A 97 2.51 3.04 -5.86
CA ARG A 97 2.49 1.57 -5.86
C ARG A 97 3.90 0.99 -5.96
N GLU A 98 4.73 1.52 -6.86
CA GLU A 98 6.13 1.11 -6.99
C GLU A 98 6.91 1.40 -5.70
N ALA A 99 6.76 2.62 -5.15
CA ALA A 99 7.41 3.00 -3.89
C ALA A 99 7.01 2.08 -2.72
N TYR A 100 5.73 1.71 -2.64
CA TYR A 100 5.24 0.74 -1.66
C TYR A 100 5.86 -0.65 -1.87
N GLN A 101 5.91 -1.15 -3.12
CA GLN A 101 6.49 -2.46 -3.43
C GLN A 101 7.98 -2.53 -3.11
N VAL A 102 8.74 -1.48 -3.37
CA VAL A 102 10.16 -1.40 -3.00
C VAL A 102 10.30 -1.44 -1.48
N ALA A 103 9.58 -0.58 -0.76
CA ALA A 103 9.63 -0.56 0.71
C ALA A 103 9.21 -1.90 1.33
N PHE A 104 8.21 -2.57 0.76
CA PHE A 104 7.73 -3.86 1.22
C PHE A 104 8.80 -4.95 1.04
N ARG A 105 9.43 -5.03 -0.15
CA ARG A 105 10.51 -5.99 -0.42
C ARG A 105 11.69 -5.80 0.53
N ASP A 106 12.10 -4.56 0.75
CA ASP A 106 13.18 -4.24 1.70
C ASP A 106 12.87 -4.70 3.12
N ALA A 107 11.64 -4.46 3.59
CA ALA A 107 11.20 -4.92 4.91
C ALA A 107 11.12 -6.45 4.98
N GLU A 108 10.64 -7.10 3.94
CA GLU A 108 10.48 -8.56 3.87
C GLU A 108 11.83 -9.28 3.97
N VAL A 109 12.87 -8.78 3.29
CA VAL A 109 14.23 -9.33 3.38
C VAL A 109 14.74 -9.27 4.82
N LEU A 110 14.57 -8.14 5.51
CA LEU A 110 14.98 -7.99 6.91
C LEU A 110 14.17 -8.90 7.85
N GLU A 111 12.88 -9.09 7.58
CA GLU A 111 12.05 -10.02 8.35
C GLU A 111 12.50 -11.47 8.18
N LYS A 112 12.85 -11.89 6.96
CA LYS A 112 13.40 -13.22 6.69
C LYS A 112 14.70 -13.44 7.45
N LEU A 113 15.61 -12.45 7.42
CA LEU A 113 16.87 -12.50 8.19
C LEU A 113 16.62 -12.57 9.70
N TYR A 114 15.68 -11.76 10.21
CA TYR A 114 15.29 -11.80 11.62
C TYR A 114 14.78 -13.18 12.04
N ARG A 115 13.88 -13.78 11.25
CA ARG A 115 13.31 -15.12 11.54
C ARG A 115 14.40 -16.18 11.54
N LYS A 116 15.27 -16.21 10.52
CA LYS A 116 16.39 -17.15 10.42
C LYS A 116 17.33 -17.03 11.62
N ASN A 117 17.76 -15.81 11.98
CA ASN A 117 18.64 -15.61 13.12
C ASN A 117 17.99 -16.01 14.44
N ARG A 118 16.68 -15.76 14.59
CA ARG A 118 15.94 -16.16 15.78
C ARG A 118 15.84 -17.67 15.90
N GLU A 119 15.65 -18.38 14.79
CA GLU A 119 15.66 -19.85 14.77
C GLU A 119 17.04 -20.41 15.12
N SER A 120 18.11 -19.87 14.54
CA SER A 120 19.49 -20.27 14.88
C SER A 120 19.79 -20.06 16.36
N TRP A 121 19.41 -18.90 16.91
CA TRP A 121 19.59 -18.62 18.35
C TRP A 121 18.81 -19.59 19.23
N LYS A 122 17.58 -19.96 18.87
CA LYS A 122 16.81 -20.97 19.63
C LYS A 122 17.51 -22.33 19.65
N VAL A 123 18.02 -22.76 18.50
CA VAL A 123 18.75 -24.05 18.40
C VAL A 123 20.02 -24.01 19.25
N GLU A 124 20.77 -22.91 19.23
CA GLU A 124 21.96 -22.73 20.07
C GLU A 124 21.60 -22.74 21.56
N LEU A 125 20.54 -22.02 21.95
CA LEU A 125 20.05 -21.99 23.32
C LEU A 125 19.69 -23.38 23.82
N THR A 126 18.93 -24.16 23.05
CA THR A 126 18.57 -25.54 23.42
C THR A 126 19.81 -26.44 23.53
N ARG A 127 20.82 -26.26 22.67
CA ARG A 127 22.08 -26.99 22.77
C ARG A 127 22.87 -26.61 24.03
N GLU A 128 22.85 -25.34 24.43
CA GLU A 128 23.46 -24.89 25.68
C GLU A 128 22.73 -25.45 26.91
N GLU A 129 21.39 -25.40 26.92
CA GLU A 129 20.56 -26.00 27.97
C GLU A 129 20.84 -27.49 28.14
N GLN A 130 20.90 -28.23 27.04
CA GLN A 130 21.18 -29.65 27.07
C GLN A 130 22.57 -29.95 27.63
N LYS A 131 23.59 -29.18 27.24
CA LYS A 131 24.95 -29.32 27.78
C LYS A 131 24.99 -29.07 29.29
N GLU A 132 24.25 -28.08 29.79
CA GLU A 132 24.17 -27.80 31.22
C GLU A 132 23.46 -28.94 31.98
N LEU A 133 22.37 -29.48 31.44
CA LEU A 133 21.68 -30.64 32.03
C LEU A 133 22.56 -31.90 32.06
N ASP A 134 23.32 -32.14 31.00
CA ASP A 134 24.26 -33.26 30.92
C ASP A 134 25.39 -33.11 31.96
N ARG A 135 25.94 -31.89 32.13
CA ARG A 135 26.94 -31.58 33.17
C ARG A 135 26.41 -31.83 34.57
N ILE A 136 25.19 -31.36 34.87
CA ILE A 136 24.53 -31.59 36.17
C ILE A 136 24.34 -33.09 36.39
N SER A 137 23.89 -33.82 35.37
CA SER A 137 23.68 -35.26 35.44
C SER A 137 24.99 -36.03 35.72
N GLN A 138 26.10 -35.62 35.10
CA GLN A 138 27.43 -36.18 35.35
C GLN A 138 27.91 -35.91 36.77
N GLN A 139 27.73 -34.67 37.28
CA GLN A 139 28.06 -34.31 38.65
C GLN A 139 27.29 -35.16 39.67
N ILE A 140 25.96 -35.31 39.49
CA ILE A 140 25.13 -36.14 40.36
C ILE A 140 25.59 -37.61 40.35
N ARG A 141 25.92 -38.16 39.18
CA ARG A 141 26.44 -39.54 39.07
C ARG A 141 27.79 -39.69 39.77
N SER A 142 28.72 -38.74 39.59
CA SER A 142 30.02 -38.79 40.25
C SER A 142 29.90 -38.76 41.78
N GLN A 143 29.01 -37.93 42.33
CA GLN A 143 28.77 -37.85 43.78
C GLN A 143 28.08 -39.10 44.37
N ARG A 144 27.38 -39.89 43.54
CA ARG A 144 26.74 -41.14 43.96
C ARG A 144 27.63 -42.37 43.80
N GLY A 145 28.64 -42.31 42.92
CA GLY A 145 29.60 -43.41 42.70
C GLY A 145 30.76 -43.47 43.71
N ASP A 146 30.99 -42.38 44.46
CA ASP A 146 31.98 -42.29 45.55
C ASP A 146 31.42 -42.72 46.94
N ARG A 147 30.40 -43.60 46.96
CA ARG A 147 29.89 -44.27 48.16
C ARG A 147 29.81 -45.76 47.93
#